data_AF-A0A1Y4GS30-F1
#
_entry.id   AF-A0A1Y4GS30-F1
#
_cell.length_a   1.000
_cell.length_b   1.000
_cell.length_c   1.000
_cell.angle_alpha   90.00
_cell.angle_beta   90.00
_cell.angle_gamma   90.00
#
_symmetry.space_group_name_H-M   'P 1'
#
loop_
_entity.id
_entity.type
_entity.pdbx_description
1 polymer ?
#
loop_
_entity_poly.entity_id
_entity_poly.type
_entity_poly.pdbx_seq_one_letter_code
_entity_poly.pdbx_strand_id
1 'polypeptide(L)'
;MSIFKKMGRALGFSGEDDEMESQPYTAENITNACVRERESQGEHAESAAPAEPSHNTEVLRSEESGEIQLPDTMLEVMVEMLNRSLPEYVVAALDKDAEKKYLFEQLDEPFKKFVADVNARSREWVVRKWENKHKALTKEVEEARVKVKELEEQRNAMQSAQLSAERQKRAVTDKVHELEARIATLEAEREQFDLENKSLVNKLKVSTVHQEEVDAAYAEVAQLREELKKQTGNSAEAEQLRNDLQQAQVDLAEAREKEQEATVQLEKAREELARQEEKMAQLVKQIETLEADLAEAREKEQEAKAQLETVRKELARQDEMIAQQTKQIEVLEADLTEARNGLKVVDEVEAKLKQFEQVKASKDDRIAQLSKTVQELGEANARLQTRLGEMAQRNERLESRAQEAATRQSELDTLKADLESANALVAALRNQRQELLSQMEALQAAKLLEEKPVPTVDVPPVVEKPEPTVISFDTPQSDEPEVEPVPAVEPVSEQPAESVPESLLETAPQSDTPVQPEQPEAPRQESEPEPEEEPAQPVEKPKPARKSRRKPKAPEKVEVDSVDDDFPGLDSFGDNWLIPTRPDTPEMIAKRKEEEKKRREAEEQAAMEQKKSHQVDPSQMTLW
;
A
#
# COMPACT_ATOMS: atom_id res chain seq x y z
N MET A 1 -10.30 41.96 51.12
CA MET A 1 -9.43 42.04 49.93
C MET A 1 -9.01 40.63 49.46
N SER A 2 -9.90 39.83 48.86
CA SER A 2 -9.60 38.40 48.53
C SER A 2 -9.51 38.11 47.02
N ILE A 3 -10.34 38.78 46.21
CA ILE A 3 -10.44 38.53 44.76
C ILE A 3 -9.11 38.81 44.05
N PHE A 4 -8.49 39.97 44.31
CA PHE A 4 -7.18 40.34 43.75
C PHE A 4 -6.05 39.37 44.15
N LYS A 5 -6.06 38.84 45.38
CA LYS A 5 -5.02 37.92 45.86
C LYS A 5 -5.13 36.54 45.18
N LYS A 6 -6.34 36.12 44.79
CA LYS A 6 -6.55 34.94 43.91
C LYS A 6 -6.21 35.22 42.45
N MET A 7 -6.53 36.41 41.94
CA MET A 7 -6.19 36.83 40.57
C MET A 7 -4.67 36.85 40.34
N GLY A 8 -3.89 37.43 41.27
CA GLY A 8 -2.43 37.44 41.18
C GLY A 8 -1.82 36.04 41.14
N ARG A 9 -2.26 35.13 42.01
CA ARG A 9 -1.80 33.73 42.03
C ARG A 9 -2.18 32.95 40.76
N ALA A 10 -3.28 33.30 40.08
CA ALA A 10 -3.65 32.74 38.78
C ALA A 10 -2.87 33.32 37.59
N LEU A 11 -2.17 34.44 37.78
CA LEU A 11 -1.33 35.13 36.79
C LEU A 11 0.17 34.96 37.07
N GLY A 12 0.56 33.94 37.85
CA GLY A 12 1.96 33.62 38.13
C GLY A 12 2.63 34.43 39.25
N PHE A 13 1.90 35.34 39.92
CA PHE A 13 2.41 36.05 41.10
C PHE A 13 2.15 35.25 42.37
N SER A 14 2.99 34.23 42.61
CA SER A 14 3.21 33.67 43.94
C SER A 14 4.01 34.67 44.78
N GLY A 15 3.34 35.32 45.74
CA GLY A 15 4.01 36.07 46.79
C GLY A 15 4.53 35.10 47.85
N GLU A 16 5.76 34.65 47.67
CA GLU A 16 6.64 34.21 48.75
C GLU A 16 7.68 35.32 48.97
N ASP A 17 7.65 35.93 50.15
CA ASP A 17 8.65 36.90 50.60
C ASP A 17 9.88 36.13 51.12
N ASP A 18 10.69 35.59 50.20
CA ASP A 18 12.05 35.17 50.52
C ASP A 18 12.93 36.43 50.67
N GLU A 19 13.50 36.65 51.86
CA GLU A 19 14.49 37.68 52.14
C GLU A 19 15.85 37.33 51.51
N MET A 20 15.89 37.24 50.17
CA MET A 20 17.12 36.94 49.44
C MET A 20 17.99 38.19 49.29
N GLU A 21 19.12 38.17 50.01
CA GLU A 21 20.02 39.30 50.21
C GLU A 21 20.51 39.92 48.88
N SER A 22 20.41 41.24 48.77
CA SER A 22 20.47 41.96 47.50
C SER A 22 21.88 42.22 46.98
N GLN A 23 22.43 41.26 46.21
CA GLN A 23 23.60 41.53 45.37
C GLN A 23 23.21 42.29 44.08
N PRO A 24 23.97 43.32 43.67
CA PRO A 24 23.64 44.12 42.50
C PRO A 24 23.89 43.34 41.20
N TYR A 25 22.85 43.24 40.37
CA TYR A 25 22.94 42.63 39.04
C TYR A 25 23.75 43.52 38.07
N THR A 26 25.07 43.28 38.00
CA THR A 26 25.92 43.80 36.91
C THR A 26 25.81 42.92 35.67
N ALA A 27 26.11 43.48 34.49
CA ALA A 27 25.93 42.80 33.21
C ALA A 27 26.84 41.56 33.01
N GLU A 28 27.89 41.42 33.83
CA GLU A 28 28.90 40.36 33.74
C GLU A 28 28.37 38.99 34.21
N ASN A 29 27.31 38.96 35.02
CA ASN A 29 26.73 37.70 35.51
C ASN A 29 25.94 36.93 34.43
N ILE A 30 25.45 37.61 33.39
CA ILE A 30 24.67 36.97 32.31
C ILE A 30 25.58 36.17 31.38
N THR A 31 26.81 36.63 31.14
CA THR A 31 27.79 35.93 30.29
C THR A 31 28.27 34.60 30.89
N ASN A 32 28.38 34.50 32.21
CA ASN A 32 28.94 33.31 32.86
C ASN A 32 28.01 32.09 32.81
N ALA A 33 26.69 32.29 32.71
CA ALA A 33 25.73 31.20 32.54
C ALA A 33 25.93 30.44 31.21
N CYS A 34 26.19 31.15 30.11
CA CYS A 34 26.44 30.54 28.80
C CYS A 34 27.85 29.93 28.63
N VAL A 35 28.76 30.16 29.57
CA VAL A 35 30.09 29.52 29.59
C VAL A 35 30.04 28.21 30.39
N ARG A 36 29.34 28.18 31.53
CA ARG A 36 29.42 27.06 32.49
C ARG A 36 28.84 25.73 31.99
N GLU A 37 27.93 25.74 31.01
CA GLU A 37 27.47 24.51 30.34
C GLU A 37 28.39 24.05 29.20
N ARG A 38 29.38 24.88 28.79
CA ARG A 38 30.24 24.61 27.63
C ARG A 38 31.62 24.04 27.98
N GLU A 39 31.93 23.86 29.27
CA GLU A 39 33.21 23.35 29.76
C GLU A 39 33.16 21.88 30.25
N SER A 40 32.01 21.19 30.13
CA SER A 40 31.83 19.82 30.63
C SER A 40 32.12 18.69 29.63
N GLN A 41 32.35 19.01 28.36
CA GLN A 41 32.74 18.06 27.31
C GLN A 41 33.78 18.70 26.38
N GLY A 42 35.09 18.45 26.62
CA GLY A 42 36.14 19.15 25.88
C GLY A 42 37.59 18.70 26.01
N GLU A 43 37.96 17.72 26.85
CA GLU A 43 39.33 17.17 26.85
C GLU A 43 39.52 16.11 25.75
N HIS A 44 39.74 16.59 24.52
CA HIS A 44 40.79 16.09 23.63
C HIS A 44 40.88 17.00 22.38
N ALA A 45 41.86 17.89 22.37
CA ALA A 45 42.18 18.71 21.21
C ALA A 45 43.36 18.10 20.43
N GLU A 46 43.20 17.89 19.13
CA GLU A 46 44.31 17.87 18.19
C GLU A 46 43.91 18.56 16.87
N SER A 47 44.90 19.02 16.11
CA SER A 47 44.73 20.11 15.13
C SER A 47 44.29 19.67 13.74
N ALA A 48 43.29 20.37 13.18
CA ALA A 48 43.06 20.44 11.74
C ALA A 48 42.54 21.83 11.33
N ALA A 49 43.01 22.34 10.19
CA ALA A 49 42.61 23.61 9.58
C ALA A 49 41.37 23.41 8.66
N PRO A 50 40.65 24.46 8.23
CA PRO A 50 39.37 24.30 7.54
C PRO A 50 39.55 23.70 6.14
N ALA A 51 38.89 22.57 5.90
CA ALA A 51 38.74 21.99 4.56
C ALA A 51 37.51 22.57 3.85
N GLU A 52 37.67 22.84 2.56
CA GLU A 52 36.55 23.13 1.64
C GLU A 52 35.64 21.89 1.48
N PRO A 53 34.42 22.02 0.90
CA PRO A 53 33.55 20.88 0.62
C PRO A 53 34.12 19.95 -0.47
N SER A 54 35.09 19.13 -0.08
CA SER A 54 35.71 18.12 -0.93
C SER A 54 34.66 17.16 -1.48
N HIS A 55 34.70 16.97 -2.80
CA HIS A 55 33.98 15.92 -3.51
C HIS A 55 34.06 14.58 -2.76
N ASN A 56 32.91 14.08 -2.29
CA ASN A 56 32.73 12.70 -1.86
C ASN A 56 31.60 12.03 -2.64
N THR A 57 31.62 12.25 -3.96
CA THR A 57 30.89 11.49 -4.97
C THR A 57 31.85 10.61 -5.77
N GLU A 58 32.88 10.08 -5.11
CA GLU A 58 33.89 9.16 -5.68
C GLU A 58 33.80 7.76 -5.05
N VAL A 59 32.58 7.38 -4.63
CA VAL A 59 32.25 5.98 -4.34
C VAL A 59 31.90 5.30 -5.66
N LEU A 60 32.82 4.45 -6.13
CA LEU A 60 32.60 3.48 -7.22
C LEU A 60 32.25 4.09 -8.61
N ARG A 61 33.02 5.08 -9.06
CA ARG A 61 33.32 5.19 -10.51
C ARG A 61 34.46 4.24 -10.89
N SER A 62 34.32 2.96 -10.53
CA SER A 62 35.17 1.90 -11.06
C SER A 62 34.81 1.71 -12.54
N GLU A 63 35.53 2.38 -13.43
CA GLU A 63 35.50 2.06 -14.87
C GLU A 63 36.33 0.80 -15.15
N GLU A 64 36.04 -0.27 -14.40
CA GLU A 64 36.13 -1.63 -14.93
C GLU A 64 34.96 -1.82 -15.92
N SER A 65 35.05 -1.09 -17.04
CA SER A 65 34.29 -1.34 -18.26
C SER A 65 34.80 -2.61 -18.95
N GLY A 66 34.87 -3.71 -18.19
CA GLY A 66 34.79 -5.03 -18.77
C GLY A 66 33.51 -5.07 -19.59
N GLU A 67 33.63 -5.25 -20.89
CA GLU A 67 32.47 -5.30 -21.78
C GLU A 67 31.49 -6.34 -21.23
N ILE A 68 30.23 -5.94 -21.06
CA ILE A 68 29.18 -6.84 -20.58
C ILE A 68 28.77 -7.72 -21.76
N GLN A 69 29.61 -8.74 -22.01
CA GLN A 69 29.41 -9.74 -23.05
C GLN A 69 28.24 -10.65 -22.66
N LEU A 70 27.49 -11.11 -23.66
CA LEU A 70 26.42 -12.08 -23.49
C LEU A 70 26.97 -13.37 -22.80
N PRO A 71 26.46 -13.76 -21.61
CA PRO A 71 27.06 -14.86 -20.85
C PRO A 71 27.10 -16.19 -21.60
N ASP A 72 28.26 -16.83 -21.54
CA ASP A 72 28.59 -18.01 -22.34
C ASP A 72 27.67 -19.22 -22.05
N THR A 73 27.12 -19.28 -20.84
CA THR A 73 26.11 -20.25 -20.39
C THR A 73 24.71 -19.99 -20.98
N MET A 74 24.35 -18.74 -21.26
CA MET A 74 23.09 -18.40 -21.92
C MET A 74 23.14 -18.79 -23.40
N LEU A 75 24.28 -18.56 -24.06
CA LEU A 75 24.54 -19.06 -25.41
C LEU A 75 24.46 -20.58 -25.49
N GLU A 76 25.09 -21.30 -24.54
CA GLU A 76 25.08 -22.77 -24.52
C GLU A 76 23.65 -23.34 -24.37
N VAL A 77 22.81 -22.75 -23.50
CA VAL A 77 21.39 -23.13 -23.37
C VAL A 77 20.59 -22.79 -24.65
N MET A 78 20.87 -21.67 -25.32
CA MET A 78 20.20 -21.32 -26.58
C MET A 78 20.60 -22.25 -27.73
N VAL A 79 21.89 -22.62 -27.84
CA VAL A 79 22.40 -23.62 -28.79
C VAL A 79 21.80 -25.00 -28.50
N GLU A 80 21.67 -25.40 -27.23
CA GLU A 80 21.05 -26.68 -26.87
C GLU A 80 19.55 -26.70 -27.21
N MET A 81 18.81 -25.64 -26.89
CA MET A 81 17.39 -25.51 -27.21
C MET A 81 17.14 -25.51 -28.71
N LEU A 82 18.00 -24.84 -29.50
CA LEU A 82 17.92 -24.85 -30.96
C LEU A 82 18.17 -26.25 -31.52
N ASN A 83 19.26 -26.91 -31.10
CA ASN A 83 19.60 -28.26 -31.58
C ASN A 83 18.59 -29.33 -31.15
N ARG A 84 17.96 -29.20 -29.97
CA ARG A 84 16.83 -30.06 -29.54
C ARG A 84 15.59 -29.91 -30.44
N SER A 85 15.48 -28.87 -31.26
CA SER A 85 14.37 -28.69 -32.22
C SER A 85 14.67 -29.21 -33.63
N LEU A 86 15.92 -29.59 -33.91
CA LEU A 86 16.37 -30.05 -35.23
C LEU A 86 16.47 -31.59 -35.30
N PRO A 87 16.25 -32.21 -36.49
CA PRO A 87 16.43 -33.65 -36.65
C PRO A 87 17.87 -34.09 -36.36
N GLU A 88 18.01 -35.26 -35.73
CA GLU A 88 19.29 -35.77 -35.19
C GLU A 88 20.42 -35.88 -36.25
N TYR A 89 20.08 -36.17 -37.51
CA TYR A 89 21.03 -36.21 -38.63
C TYR A 89 21.52 -34.82 -39.07
N VAL A 90 20.76 -33.75 -38.80
CA VAL A 90 21.15 -32.36 -39.07
C VAL A 90 22.07 -31.88 -37.96
N VAL A 91 21.72 -32.14 -36.70
CA VAL A 91 22.54 -31.86 -35.52
C VAL A 91 23.91 -32.55 -35.59
N ALA A 92 23.97 -33.77 -36.15
CA ALA A 92 25.22 -34.50 -36.38
C ALA A 92 26.10 -33.92 -37.50
N ALA A 93 25.60 -32.99 -38.32
CA ALA A 93 26.30 -32.33 -39.42
C ALA A 93 26.62 -30.85 -39.16
N LEU A 94 26.19 -30.30 -38.02
CA LEU A 94 26.37 -28.90 -37.62
C LEU A 94 27.59 -28.72 -36.70
N ASP A 95 28.38 -27.66 -36.96
CA ASP A 95 29.44 -27.23 -36.06
C ASP A 95 28.88 -26.33 -34.96
N LYS A 96 28.74 -26.88 -33.76
CA LYS A 96 28.22 -26.17 -32.57
C LYS A 96 29.07 -24.97 -32.19
N ASP A 97 30.38 -25.00 -32.46
CA ASP A 97 31.27 -23.86 -32.19
C ASP A 97 31.11 -22.76 -33.25
N ALA A 98 30.59 -23.07 -34.46
CA ALA A 98 30.20 -22.06 -35.44
C ALA A 98 28.81 -21.49 -35.12
N GLU A 99 27.84 -22.33 -34.73
CA GLU A 99 26.51 -21.88 -34.28
C GLU A 99 26.60 -20.93 -33.09
N LYS A 100 27.40 -21.29 -32.06
CA LYS A 100 27.59 -20.47 -30.86
C LYS A 100 28.19 -19.11 -31.19
N LYS A 101 29.17 -19.05 -32.11
CA LYS A 101 29.77 -17.79 -32.57
C LYS A 101 28.77 -16.93 -33.35
N TYR A 102 28.01 -17.54 -34.27
CA TYR A 102 27.00 -16.81 -35.03
C TYR A 102 25.90 -16.24 -34.13
N LEU A 103 25.41 -17.01 -33.15
CA LEU A 103 24.46 -16.52 -32.15
C LEU A 103 25.06 -15.40 -31.28
N PHE A 104 26.32 -15.51 -30.87
CA PHE A 104 27.01 -14.44 -30.15
C PHE A 104 27.10 -13.15 -30.99
N GLU A 105 27.57 -13.21 -32.23
CA GLU A 105 27.70 -12.06 -33.12
C GLU A 105 26.37 -11.34 -33.40
N GLN A 106 25.25 -12.08 -33.42
CA GLN A 106 23.90 -11.50 -33.61
C GLN A 106 23.25 -10.99 -32.31
N LEU A 107 23.62 -11.53 -31.14
CA LEU A 107 22.91 -11.27 -29.87
C LEU A 107 23.70 -10.44 -28.85
N ASP A 108 25.03 -10.38 -28.93
CA ASP A 108 25.86 -9.60 -28.01
C ASP A 108 25.59 -8.09 -28.10
N GLU A 109 25.47 -7.54 -29.30
CA GLU A 109 25.18 -6.12 -29.53
C GLU A 109 23.78 -5.68 -29.02
N PRO A 110 22.66 -6.38 -29.31
CA PRO A 110 21.37 -6.03 -28.69
C PRO A 110 21.32 -6.33 -27.18
N PHE A 111 22.06 -7.33 -26.68
CA PHE A 111 22.18 -7.58 -25.24
C PHE A 111 22.93 -6.44 -24.53
N LYS A 112 24.08 -6.01 -25.06
CA LYS A 112 24.84 -4.85 -24.58
C LYS A 112 23.98 -3.60 -24.53
N LYS A 113 23.17 -3.34 -25.56
CA LYS A 113 22.21 -2.22 -25.59
C LYS A 113 21.13 -2.36 -24.51
N PHE A 114 20.50 -3.53 -24.37
CA PHE A 114 19.50 -3.75 -23.33
C PHE A 114 20.07 -3.55 -21.92
N VAL A 115 21.27 -4.07 -21.64
CA VAL A 115 21.93 -3.89 -20.35
C VAL A 115 22.38 -2.43 -20.13
N ALA A 116 22.82 -1.72 -21.17
CA ALA A 116 23.11 -0.28 -21.10
C ALA A 116 21.84 0.52 -20.77
N ASP A 117 20.72 0.25 -21.45
CA ASP A 117 19.41 0.86 -21.21
C ASP A 117 18.90 0.63 -19.77
N VAL A 118 18.98 -0.61 -19.29
CA VAL A 118 18.57 -0.97 -17.93
C VAL A 118 19.45 -0.27 -16.89
N ASN A 119 20.76 -0.22 -17.11
CA ASN A 119 21.68 0.52 -16.24
C ASN A 119 21.44 2.04 -16.29
N ALA A 120 21.11 2.60 -17.46
CA ALA A 120 20.78 4.02 -17.61
C ALA A 120 19.51 4.37 -16.82
N ARG A 121 18.40 3.64 -17.05
CA ARG A 121 17.13 3.83 -16.33
C ARG A 121 17.28 3.63 -14.82
N SER A 122 18.06 2.63 -14.40
CA SER A 122 18.37 2.40 -12.98
C SER A 122 19.11 3.59 -12.36
N ARG A 123 20.15 4.11 -13.03
CA ARG A 123 20.88 5.32 -12.60
C ARG A 123 19.98 6.54 -12.56
N GLU A 124 19.17 6.78 -13.60
CA GLU A 124 18.21 7.88 -13.66
C GLU A 124 17.16 7.81 -12.55
N TRP A 125 16.63 6.61 -12.24
CA TRP A 125 15.69 6.40 -11.15
C TRP A 125 16.35 6.66 -9.78
N VAL A 126 17.58 6.17 -9.55
CA VAL A 126 18.33 6.43 -8.31
C VAL A 126 18.61 7.94 -8.16
N VAL A 127 19.07 8.62 -9.22
CA VAL A 127 19.31 10.06 -9.22
C VAL A 127 18.00 10.83 -8.98
N ARG A 128 16.91 10.50 -9.66
CA ARG A 128 15.59 11.13 -9.47
C ARG A 128 15.04 10.90 -8.06
N LYS A 129 15.21 9.70 -7.50
CA LYS A 129 14.80 9.34 -6.12
C LYS A 129 15.65 10.09 -5.08
N TRP A 130 16.96 10.24 -5.33
CA TRP A 130 17.87 11.02 -4.50
C TRP A 130 17.57 12.52 -4.58
N GLU A 131 17.40 13.08 -5.78
CA GLU A 131 17.00 14.47 -5.99
C GLU A 131 15.68 14.81 -5.31
N ASN A 132 14.66 13.95 -5.43
CA ASN A 132 13.37 14.18 -4.80
C ASN A 132 13.48 14.16 -3.27
N LYS A 133 14.26 13.23 -2.70
CA LYS A 133 14.57 13.22 -1.26
C LYS A 133 15.36 14.47 -0.83
N HIS A 134 16.35 14.89 -1.60
CA HIS A 134 17.15 16.08 -1.32
C HIS A 134 16.30 17.37 -1.38
N LYS A 135 15.41 17.49 -2.39
CA LYS A 135 14.44 18.59 -2.52
C LYS A 135 13.42 18.60 -1.38
N ALA A 136 13.00 17.44 -0.87
CA ALA A 136 12.13 17.34 0.31
C ALA A 136 12.85 17.78 1.59
N LEU A 137 14.02 17.21 1.87
CA LEU A 137 14.84 17.55 3.04
C LEU A 137 15.24 19.03 3.08
N THR A 138 15.57 19.62 1.92
CA THR A 138 15.88 21.06 1.82
C THR A 138 14.66 21.92 2.19
N LYS A 139 13.45 21.55 1.74
CA LYS A 139 12.21 22.23 2.17
C LYS A 139 11.94 22.07 3.65
N GLU A 140 12.11 20.88 4.22
CA GLU A 140 11.96 20.63 5.66
C GLU A 140 12.94 21.48 6.49
N VAL A 141 14.18 21.62 6.03
CA VAL A 141 15.21 22.49 6.65
C VAL A 141 14.86 23.98 6.50
N GLU A 142 14.31 24.41 5.37
CA GLU A 142 13.83 25.78 5.16
C GLU A 142 12.62 26.10 6.05
N GLU A 143 11.63 25.21 6.11
CA GLU A 143 10.50 25.33 7.04
C GLU A 143 10.94 25.35 8.50
N ALA A 144 11.89 24.50 8.91
CA ALA A 144 12.44 24.50 10.25
C ALA A 144 13.14 25.84 10.57
N ARG A 145 13.87 26.42 9.62
CA ARG A 145 14.50 27.75 9.76
C ARG A 145 13.47 28.88 9.86
N VAL A 146 12.32 28.79 9.19
CA VAL A 146 11.21 29.75 9.35
C VAL A 146 10.61 29.61 10.75
N LYS A 147 10.26 28.38 11.17
CA LYS A 147 9.68 28.10 12.51
C LYS A 147 10.60 28.55 13.65
N VAL A 148 11.93 28.42 13.50
CA VAL A 148 12.92 28.96 14.46
C VAL A 148 12.85 30.49 14.54
N LYS A 149 12.83 31.20 13.41
CA LYS A 149 12.70 32.67 13.39
C LYS A 149 11.39 33.15 14.00
N GLU A 150 10.27 32.50 13.70
CA GLU A 150 8.96 32.82 14.28
C GLU A 150 8.98 32.67 15.82
N LEU A 151 9.66 31.65 16.35
CA LEU A 151 9.84 31.46 17.79
C LEU A 151 10.82 32.47 18.42
N GLU A 152 11.86 32.88 17.71
CA GLU A 152 12.76 33.98 18.13
C GLU A 152 12.03 35.32 18.17
N GLU A 153 11.20 35.62 17.17
CA GLU A 153 10.35 36.82 17.13
C GLU A 153 9.30 36.81 18.24
N GLN A 154 8.64 35.68 18.49
CA GLN A 154 7.72 35.51 19.63
C GLN A 154 8.42 35.69 20.98
N ARG A 155 9.64 35.16 21.14
CA ARG A 155 10.47 35.40 22.34
C ARG A 155 10.79 36.88 22.51
N ASN A 156 11.21 37.56 21.45
CA ASN A 156 11.57 38.98 21.48
C ASN A 156 10.34 39.87 21.77
N ALA A 157 9.17 39.51 21.24
CA ALA A 157 7.89 40.13 21.57
C ALA A 157 7.53 39.90 23.05
N MET A 158 7.68 38.68 23.57
CA MET A 158 7.43 38.37 24.98
C MET A 158 8.39 39.15 25.91
N GLN A 159 9.68 39.20 25.59
CA GLN A 159 10.68 39.93 26.39
C GLN A 159 10.45 41.45 26.36
N SER A 160 10.10 42.03 25.22
CA SER A 160 9.77 43.47 25.15
C SER A 160 8.45 43.80 25.87
N ALA A 161 7.46 42.90 25.84
CA ALA A 161 6.24 43.00 26.65
C ALA A 161 6.52 42.89 28.15
N GLN A 162 7.39 41.96 28.58
CA GLN A 162 7.86 41.83 29.96
C GLN A 162 8.57 43.11 30.43
N LEU A 163 9.53 43.64 29.65
CA LEU A 163 10.22 44.89 29.98
C LEU A 163 9.27 46.09 30.01
N SER A 164 8.22 46.12 29.18
CA SER A 164 7.16 47.12 29.23
C SER A 164 6.32 46.99 30.53
N ALA A 165 5.92 45.78 30.89
CA ALA A 165 5.19 45.51 32.13
C ALA A 165 6.04 45.81 33.38
N GLU A 166 7.35 45.56 33.37
CA GLU A 166 8.24 45.98 34.46
C GLU A 166 8.40 47.50 34.53
N ARG A 167 8.50 48.21 33.39
CA ARG A 167 8.53 49.68 33.36
C ARG A 167 7.24 50.26 33.94
N GLN A 168 6.09 49.65 33.63
CA GLN A 168 4.80 49.99 34.24
C GLN A 168 4.78 49.68 35.74
N LYS A 169 5.30 48.52 36.17
CA LYS A 169 5.43 48.16 37.60
C LYS A 169 6.27 49.20 38.34
N ARG A 170 7.47 49.54 37.83
CA ARG A 170 8.33 50.59 38.39
C ARG A 170 7.58 51.93 38.48
N ALA A 171 7.02 52.43 37.37
CA ALA A 171 6.28 53.69 37.36
C ALA A 171 5.00 53.72 38.24
N VAL A 172 4.42 52.56 38.59
CA VAL A 172 3.34 52.46 39.59
C VAL A 172 3.92 52.45 41.00
N THR A 173 5.00 51.70 41.24
CA THR A 173 5.74 51.69 42.51
C THR A 173 6.29 53.08 42.86
N ASP A 174 6.82 53.82 41.89
CA ASP A 174 7.34 55.19 42.09
C ASP A 174 6.21 56.14 42.53
N LYS A 175 5.02 56.01 41.93
CA LYS A 175 3.81 56.75 42.34
C LYS A 175 3.27 56.36 43.70
N VAL A 176 3.44 55.10 44.11
CA VAL A 176 3.10 54.66 45.48
C VAL A 176 4.01 55.37 46.48
N HIS A 177 5.33 55.37 46.25
CA HIS A 177 6.28 56.11 47.10
C HIS A 177 6.02 57.63 47.10
N GLU A 178 5.64 58.23 45.95
CA GLU A 178 5.25 59.64 45.87
C GLU A 178 4.01 59.95 46.72
N LEU A 179 2.99 59.09 46.67
CA LEU A 179 1.77 59.22 47.47
C LEU A 179 2.04 58.98 48.96
N GLU A 180 2.87 57.99 49.32
CA GLU A 180 3.29 57.72 50.70
C GLU A 180 4.10 58.90 51.27
N ALA A 181 5.03 59.48 50.49
CA ALA A 181 5.73 60.69 50.87
C ALA A 181 4.78 61.89 51.04
N ARG A 182 3.79 62.06 50.15
CA ARG A 182 2.80 63.14 50.31
C ARG A 182 1.91 62.91 51.53
N ILE A 183 1.50 61.68 51.82
CA ILE A 183 0.78 61.31 53.05
C ILE A 183 1.61 61.70 54.28
N ALA A 184 2.89 61.30 54.34
CA ALA A 184 3.77 61.66 55.45
C ALA A 184 3.92 63.19 55.64
N THR A 185 3.99 63.97 54.55
CA THR A 185 3.97 65.44 54.66
C THR A 185 2.63 65.99 55.16
N LEU A 186 1.49 65.44 54.72
CA LEU A 186 0.16 65.85 55.18
C LEU A 186 -0.10 65.47 56.64
N GLU A 187 0.46 64.35 57.10
CA GLU A 187 0.43 63.94 58.51
C GLU A 187 1.29 64.87 59.38
N ALA A 188 2.48 65.25 58.93
CA ALA A 188 3.31 66.25 59.61
C ALA A 188 2.67 67.66 59.61
N GLU A 189 2.09 68.11 58.49
CA GLU A 189 1.28 69.35 58.39
C GLU A 189 0.13 69.31 59.41
N ARG A 190 -0.59 68.19 59.51
CA ARG A 190 -1.67 68.00 60.48
C ARG A 190 -1.17 68.04 61.93
N GLU A 191 -0.08 67.34 62.25
CA GLU A 191 0.48 67.37 63.61
C GLU A 191 0.96 68.78 64.01
N GLN A 192 1.53 69.53 63.06
CA GLN A 192 1.83 70.95 63.25
C GLN A 192 0.56 71.76 63.55
N PHE A 193 -0.51 71.63 62.74
CA PHE A 193 -1.78 72.32 63.03
C PHE A 193 -2.39 71.90 64.38
N ASP A 194 -2.29 70.64 64.79
CA ASP A 194 -2.74 70.18 66.10
C ASP A 194 -1.90 70.78 67.25
N LEU A 195 -0.61 71.05 67.04
CA LEU A 195 0.26 71.77 68.00
C LEU A 195 0.00 73.28 68.00
N GLU A 196 -0.21 73.90 66.84
CA GLU A 196 -0.57 75.31 66.71
C GLU A 196 -1.92 75.61 67.33
N ASN A 197 -2.93 74.75 67.13
CA ASN A 197 -4.23 74.87 67.80
C ASN A 197 -4.10 74.79 69.33
N LYS A 198 -3.32 73.85 69.86
CA LYS A 198 -3.03 73.77 71.32
C LYS A 198 -2.31 75.03 71.82
N SER A 199 -1.38 75.56 71.03
CA SER A 199 -0.65 76.81 71.32
C SER A 199 -1.56 78.04 71.30
N LEU A 200 -2.42 78.18 70.29
CA LEU A 200 -3.41 79.26 70.16
C LEU A 200 -4.46 79.21 71.26
N VAL A 201 -4.98 78.03 71.61
CA VAL A 201 -5.89 77.85 72.75
C VAL A 201 -5.23 78.27 74.07
N ASN A 202 -3.94 78.02 74.26
CA ASN A 202 -3.21 78.48 75.44
C ASN A 202 -2.90 79.98 75.40
N LYS A 203 -2.54 80.54 74.24
CA LYS A 203 -2.38 82.00 74.04
C LYS A 203 -3.69 82.75 74.26
N LEU A 204 -4.82 82.23 73.80
CA LEU A 204 -6.14 82.81 74.02
C LEU A 204 -6.48 82.84 75.51
N LYS A 205 -6.30 81.73 76.24
CA LYS A 205 -6.50 81.69 77.71
C LYS A 205 -5.68 82.76 78.44
N VAL A 206 -4.43 82.98 78.03
CA VAL A 206 -3.56 84.03 78.61
C VAL A 206 -3.99 85.43 78.15
N SER A 207 -4.37 85.60 76.89
CA SER A 207 -4.84 86.87 76.34
C SER A 207 -6.20 87.31 76.90
N THR A 208 -7.05 86.38 77.34
CA THR A 208 -8.28 86.71 78.07
C THR A 208 -7.95 87.40 79.39
N VAL A 209 -6.92 86.92 80.12
CA VAL A 209 -6.44 87.57 81.36
C VAL A 209 -5.81 88.94 81.06
N HIS A 210 -4.99 89.06 80.01
CA HIS A 210 -4.38 90.34 79.66
C HIS A 210 -5.36 91.37 79.07
N GLN A 211 -6.48 90.97 78.46
CA GLN A 211 -7.50 91.92 77.98
C GLN A 211 -8.09 92.72 79.15
N GLU A 212 -8.32 92.06 80.30
CA GLU A 212 -8.80 92.69 81.54
C GLU A 212 -7.83 93.78 82.05
N GLU A 213 -6.53 93.62 81.80
CA GLU A 213 -5.49 94.61 82.13
C GLU A 213 -5.37 95.73 81.07
N VAL A 214 -5.57 95.40 79.79
CA VAL A 214 -5.39 96.30 78.64
C VAL A 214 -6.55 97.28 78.48
N ASP A 215 -7.78 96.88 78.77
CA ASP A 215 -8.95 97.78 78.72
C ASP A 215 -8.84 98.94 79.72
N ALA A 216 -8.10 98.77 80.82
CA ALA A 216 -7.79 99.84 81.76
C ALA A 216 -6.82 100.89 81.19
N ALA A 217 -5.86 100.47 80.35
CA ALA A 217 -4.81 101.35 79.80
C ALA A 217 -5.26 102.17 78.58
N TYR A 218 -6.19 101.66 77.77
CA TYR A 218 -6.64 102.36 76.56
C TYR A 218 -7.35 103.69 76.83
N ALA A 219 -7.93 103.87 78.01
CA ALA A 219 -8.55 105.14 78.43
C ALA A 219 -7.54 106.29 78.55
N GLU A 220 -6.29 106.00 78.91
CA GLU A 220 -5.22 107.00 79.13
C GLU A 220 -4.55 107.41 77.81
N VAL A 221 -4.31 106.44 76.92
CA VAL A 221 -3.70 106.67 75.59
C VAL A 221 -4.58 107.50 74.65
N ALA A 222 -5.90 107.49 74.85
CA ALA A 222 -6.83 108.27 74.03
C ALA A 222 -6.59 109.79 74.14
N GLN A 223 -6.28 110.29 75.35
CA GLN A 223 -6.12 111.72 75.62
C GLN A 223 -4.85 112.27 74.96
N LEU A 224 -3.72 111.58 75.11
CA LEU A 224 -2.41 112.00 74.60
C LEU A 224 -2.33 112.10 73.06
N ARG A 225 -3.27 111.48 72.33
CA ARG A 225 -3.33 111.51 70.86
C ARG A 225 -4.01 112.76 70.29
N GLU A 226 -4.79 113.49 71.08
CA GLU A 226 -5.47 114.71 70.61
C GLU A 226 -4.56 115.94 70.69
N GLU A 227 -3.71 116.02 71.71
CA GLU A 227 -2.68 117.07 71.89
C GLU A 227 -1.66 117.09 70.74
N LEU A 228 -1.16 115.92 70.34
CA LEU A 228 -0.06 115.77 69.36
C LEU A 228 -0.42 116.24 67.95
N LYS A 229 -1.72 116.31 67.63
CA LYS A 229 -2.23 116.46 66.25
C LYS A 229 -2.19 117.90 65.70
N LYS A 230 -1.72 118.88 66.49
CA LYS A 230 -1.84 120.33 66.19
C LYS A 230 -0.56 121.03 65.69
N GLN A 231 0.62 120.39 65.66
CA GLN A 231 1.89 121.15 65.59
C GLN A 231 2.87 120.83 64.44
N THR A 232 2.61 119.89 63.52
CA THR A 232 3.65 119.38 62.59
C THR A 232 3.35 119.38 61.08
N GLY A 233 2.14 119.70 60.62
CA GLY A 233 1.72 119.43 59.22
C GLY A 233 2.60 120.05 58.12
N ASN A 234 2.80 121.36 58.15
CA ASN A 234 3.07 122.13 56.92
C ASN A 234 4.54 122.21 56.46
N SER A 235 5.38 121.22 56.78
CA SER A 235 6.77 121.17 56.27
C SER A 235 7.28 119.77 55.94
N ALA A 236 6.76 118.71 56.56
CA ALA A 236 7.15 117.34 56.23
C ALA A 236 6.61 116.89 54.86
N GLU A 237 5.36 117.28 54.55
CA GLU A 237 4.63 116.88 53.33
C GLU A 237 5.39 117.22 52.04
N ALA A 238 6.14 118.34 52.00
CA ALA A 238 6.87 118.77 50.81
C ALA A 238 8.17 117.99 50.55
N GLU A 239 8.79 117.43 51.60
CA GLU A 239 9.93 116.52 51.47
C GLU A 239 9.46 115.09 51.22
N GLN A 240 8.35 114.70 51.86
CA GLN A 240 7.68 113.42 51.64
C GLN A 240 7.29 113.24 50.17
N LEU A 241 6.58 114.20 49.56
CA LEU A 241 6.22 114.18 48.13
C LEU A 241 7.42 114.11 47.17
N ARG A 242 8.63 114.54 47.58
CA ARG A 242 9.85 114.35 46.79
C ARG A 242 10.40 112.93 46.91
N ASN A 243 10.40 112.38 48.11
CA ASN A 243 10.79 110.98 48.34
C ASN A 243 9.81 110.03 47.63
N ASP A 244 8.50 110.29 47.70
CA ASP A 244 7.47 109.53 47.01
C ASP A 244 7.66 109.57 45.48
N LEU A 245 7.99 110.73 44.91
CA LEU A 245 8.27 110.88 43.48
C LEU A 245 9.59 110.20 43.06
N GLN A 246 10.60 110.17 43.93
CA GLN A 246 11.84 109.43 43.69
C GLN A 246 11.63 107.92 43.80
N GLN A 247 10.83 107.44 44.76
CA GLN A 247 10.45 106.04 44.90
C GLN A 247 9.65 105.59 43.67
N ALA A 248 8.65 106.37 43.24
CA ALA A 248 7.88 106.08 42.03
C ALA A 248 8.74 106.02 40.74
N GLN A 249 9.90 106.68 40.70
CA GLN A 249 10.87 106.53 39.60
C GLN A 249 11.66 105.21 39.67
N VAL A 250 11.98 104.72 40.87
CA VAL A 250 12.60 103.41 41.09
C VAL A 250 11.60 102.30 40.78
N ASP A 251 10.38 102.36 41.32
CA ASP A 251 9.31 101.39 41.07
C ASP A 251 8.99 101.25 39.58
N LEU A 252 9.00 102.38 38.84
CA LEU A 252 8.76 102.42 37.40
C LEU A 252 9.97 101.92 36.58
N ALA A 253 11.19 102.00 37.13
CA ALA A 253 12.37 101.36 36.53
C ALA A 253 12.33 99.84 36.74
N GLU A 254 12.04 99.36 37.95
CA GLU A 254 11.84 97.93 38.22
C GLU A 254 10.68 97.33 37.41
N ALA A 255 9.59 98.08 37.21
CA ALA A 255 8.48 97.63 36.38
C ALA A 255 8.89 97.41 34.92
N ARG A 256 9.77 98.27 34.37
CA ARG A 256 10.33 98.13 33.01
C ARG A 256 11.33 96.98 32.88
N GLU A 257 12.11 96.71 33.93
CA GLU A 257 12.99 95.54 33.98
C GLU A 257 12.16 94.26 33.94
N LYS A 258 11.14 94.15 34.81
CA LYS A 258 10.19 93.02 34.84
C LYS A 258 9.38 92.89 33.54
N GLU A 259 9.06 93.99 32.86
CA GLU A 259 8.45 93.99 31.52
C GLU A 259 9.41 93.41 30.47
N GLN A 260 10.70 93.77 30.48
CA GLN A 260 11.72 93.22 29.57
C GLN A 260 12.03 91.74 29.86
N GLU A 261 12.07 91.33 31.12
CA GLU A 261 12.16 89.89 31.46
C GLU A 261 10.94 89.12 30.93
N ALA A 262 9.74 89.66 31.10
CA ALA A 262 8.51 89.04 30.62
C ALA A 262 8.45 88.94 29.08
N THR A 263 8.93 89.93 28.33
CA THR A 263 9.00 89.82 26.86
C THR A 263 10.03 88.78 26.41
N VAL A 264 11.21 88.69 27.04
CA VAL A 264 12.21 87.66 26.73
C VAL A 264 11.70 86.25 27.06
N GLN A 265 10.94 86.06 28.14
CA GLN A 265 10.30 84.77 28.43
C GLN A 265 9.18 84.44 27.42
N LEU A 266 8.40 85.43 26.98
CA LEU A 266 7.39 85.25 25.92
C LEU A 266 8.02 84.89 24.57
N GLU A 267 9.18 85.44 24.22
CA GLU A 267 9.89 85.08 22.99
C GLU A 267 10.42 83.64 23.04
N LYS A 268 11.03 83.21 24.17
CA LYS A 268 11.43 81.81 24.37
C LYS A 268 10.24 80.84 24.26
N ALA A 269 9.13 81.15 24.94
CA ALA A 269 7.92 80.33 24.88
C ALA A 269 7.34 80.25 23.45
N ARG A 270 7.45 81.32 22.65
CA ARG A 270 7.07 81.30 21.22
C ARG A 270 8.01 80.45 20.37
N GLU A 271 9.32 80.50 20.59
CA GLU A 271 10.24 79.60 19.89
C GLU A 271 10.00 78.13 20.26
N GLU A 272 9.73 77.83 21.54
CA GLU A 272 9.41 76.48 21.99
C GLU A 272 8.11 75.97 21.38
N LEU A 273 7.06 76.81 21.33
CA LEU A 273 5.82 76.49 20.63
C LEU A 273 6.06 76.18 19.15
N ALA A 274 6.79 77.04 18.43
CA ALA A 274 7.12 76.83 17.02
C ALA A 274 7.93 75.53 16.80
N ARG A 275 8.86 75.19 17.70
CA ARG A 275 9.62 73.92 17.68
C ARG A 275 8.73 72.70 17.95
N GLN A 276 7.62 72.85 18.66
CA GLN A 276 6.63 71.76 18.83
C GLN A 276 5.68 71.68 17.64
N GLU A 277 5.24 72.80 17.07
CA GLU A 277 4.43 72.85 15.85
C GLU A 277 5.16 72.22 14.66
N GLU A 278 6.47 72.46 14.51
CA GLU A 278 7.27 71.80 13.46
C GLU A 278 7.34 70.28 13.68
N LYS A 279 7.58 69.81 14.91
CA LYS A 279 7.59 68.38 15.24
C LYS A 279 6.23 67.72 15.01
N MET A 280 5.14 68.41 15.37
CA MET A 280 3.77 67.97 15.09
C MET A 280 3.57 67.82 13.58
N ALA A 281 3.98 68.80 12.76
CA ALA A 281 3.87 68.74 11.31
C ALA A 281 4.75 67.64 10.69
N GLN A 282 5.91 67.32 11.28
CA GLN A 282 6.75 66.19 10.86
C GLN A 282 6.09 64.83 11.22
N LEU A 283 5.52 64.70 12.43
CA LEU A 283 4.82 63.48 12.87
C LEU A 283 3.53 63.23 12.08
N VAL A 284 2.75 64.27 11.76
CA VAL A 284 1.56 64.15 10.91
C VAL A 284 1.93 63.59 9.54
N LYS A 285 2.99 64.10 8.91
CA LYS A 285 3.48 63.56 7.61
C LYS A 285 3.93 62.11 7.70
N GLN A 286 4.56 61.71 8.81
CA GLN A 286 4.93 60.30 9.03
C GLN A 286 3.70 59.40 9.18
N ILE A 287 2.65 59.88 9.87
CA ILE A 287 1.37 59.18 9.97
C ILE A 287 0.71 59.06 8.59
N GLU A 288 0.63 60.15 7.81
CA GLU A 288 0.10 60.15 6.44
C GLU A 288 0.82 59.13 5.54
N THR A 289 2.16 59.03 5.61
CA THR A 289 2.92 58.01 4.85
C THR A 289 2.63 56.59 5.34
N LEU A 290 2.57 56.36 6.66
CA LEU A 290 2.29 55.03 7.22
C LEU A 290 0.85 54.58 6.96
N GLU A 291 -0.11 55.50 6.89
CA GLU A 291 -1.49 55.21 6.51
C GLU A 291 -1.60 54.84 5.02
N ALA A 292 -0.80 55.46 4.15
CA ALA A 292 -0.68 55.07 2.74
C ALA A 292 -0.05 53.68 2.57
N ASP A 293 1.08 53.42 3.24
CA ASP A 293 1.76 52.11 3.23
C ASP A 293 0.83 50.99 3.75
N LEU A 294 0.06 51.27 4.81
CA LEU A 294 -0.95 50.35 5.35
C LEU A 294 -2.16 50.15 4.43
N ALA A 295 -2.50 51.12 3.58
CA ALA A 295 -3.53 50.95 2.56
C ALA A 295 -3.04 50.04 1.42
N GLU A 296 -1.85 50.30 0.88
CA GLU A 296 -1.23 49.48 -0.17
C GLU A 296 -0.98 48.03 0.30
N ALA A 297 -0.55 47.85 1.55
CA ALA A 297 -0.41 46.52 2.14
C ALA A 297 -1.75 45.75 2.24
N ARG A 298 -2.86 46.43 2.57
CA ARG A 298 -4.20 45.84 2.63
C ARG A 298 -4.77 45.52 1.24
N GLU A 299 -4.44 46.30 0.22
CA GLU A 299 -4.81 46.01 -1.17
C GLU A 299 -4.12 44.72 -1.64
N LYS A 300 -2.80 44.64 -1.50
CA LYS A 300 -2.01 43.43 -1.82
C LYS A 300 -2.47 42.19 -1.03
N GLU A 301 -2.86 42.36 0.23
CA GLU A 301 -3.41 41.27 1.04
C GLU A 301 -4.77 40.78 0.49
N GLN A 302 -5.62 41.68 -0.02
CA GLN A 302 -6.89 41.32 -0.67
C GLN A 302 -6.68 40.66 -2.04
N GLU A 303 -5.74 41.15 -2.85
CA GLU A 303 -5.36 40.51 -4.12
C GLU A 303 -4.82 39.09 -3.89
N ALA A 304 -3.92 38.90 -2.92
CA ALA A 304 -3.38 37.59 -2.56
C ALA A 304 -4.49 36.64 -2.05
N LYS A 305 -5.45 37.15 -1.25
CA LYS A 305 -6.63 36.37 -0.82
C LYS A 305 -7.51 35.97 -2.00
N ALA A 306 -7.72 36.85 -2.99
CA ALA A 306 -8.48 36.54 -4.19
C ALA A 306 -7.78 35.48 -5.06
N GLN A 307 -6.46 35.58 -5.23
CA GLN A 307 -5.65 34.58 -5.94
C GLN A 307 -5.66 33.21 -5.23
N LEU A 308 -5.60 33.17 -3.90
CA LEU A 308 -5.76 31.93 -3.14
C LEU A 308 -7.16 31.33 -3.27
N GLU A 309 -8.20 32.15 -3.46
CA GLU A 309 -9.58 31.71 -3.63
C GLU A 309 -9.85 31.13 -5.03
N THR A 310 -9.23 31.69 -6.08
CA THR A 310 -9.25 31.09 -7.43
C THR A 310 -8.43 29.80 -7.51
N VAL A 311 -7.23 29.75 -6.92
CA VAL A 311 -6.42 28.52 -6.85
C VAL A 311 -7.14 27.40 -6.10
N ARG A 312 -7.83 27.70 -4.98
CA ARG A 312 -8.65 26.72 -4.26
C ARG A 312 -9.82 26.18 -5.09
N LYS A 313 -10.45 27.03 -5.91
CA LYS A 313 -11.51 26.58 -6.84
C LYS A 313 -10.98 25.67 -7.94
N GLU A 314 -9.76 25.91 -8.42
CA GLU A 314 -9.14 25.06 -9.43
C GLU A 314 -8.65 23.72 -8.86
N LEU A 315 -8.10 23.73 -7.64
CA LEU A 315 -7.77 22.50 -6.90
C LEU A 315 -9.01 21.62 -6.72
N ALA A 316 -10.13 22.19 -6.27
CA ALA A 316 -11.38 21.45 -6.09
C ALA A 316 -11.94 20.85 -7.39
N ARG A 317 -11.69 21.48 -8.56
CA ARG A 317 -12.02 20.90 -9.87
C ARG A 317 -11.11 19.73 -10.23
N GLN A 318 -9.83 19.82 -9.90
CA GLN A 318 -8.87 18.72 -10.09
C GLN A 318 -9.21 17.54 -9.19
N ASP A 319 -9.54 17.77 -7.92
CA ASP A 319 -10.02 16.73 -7.00
C ASP A 319 -11.28 16.02 -7.51
N GLU A 320 -12.27 16.76 -8.05
CA GLU A 320 -13.47 16.16 -8.63
C GLU A 320 -13.19 15.42 -9.95
N MET A 321 -12.25 15.90 -10.79
CA MET A 321 -11.81 15.19 -11.99
C MET A 321 -11.08 13.89 -11.64
N ILE A 322 -10.19 13.91 -10.65
CA ILE A 322 -9.51 12.70 -10.14
C ILE A 322 -10.56 11.71 -9.60
N ALA A 323 -11.53 12.17 -8.80
CA ALA A 323 -12.61 11.32 -8.29
C ALA A 323 -13.57 10.77 -9.36
N GLN A 324 -13.60 11.35 -10.57
CA GLN A 324 -14.26 10.78 -11.74
C GLN A 324 -13.37 9.74 -12.44
N GLN A 325 -12.08 10.01 -12.58
CA GLN A 325 -11.11 9.09 -13.18
C GLN A 325 -10.93 7.81 -12.33
N THR A 326 -10.85 7.91 -11.01
CA THR A 326 -10.80 6.73 -10.11
C THR A 326 -12.00 5.80 -10.32
N LYS A 327 -13.21 6.35 -10.46
CA LYS A 327 -14.42 5.54 -10.74
C LYS A 327 -14.40 4.88 -12.11
N GLN A 328 -13.78 5.52 -13.12
CA GLN A 328 -13.59 4.91 -14.43
C GLN A 328 -12.59 3.76 -14.35
N ILE A 329 -11.53 3.90 -13.56
CA ILE A 329 -10.55 2.83 -13.30
C ILE A 329 -11.22 1.67 -12.56
N GLU A 330 -11.96 1.91 -11.48
CA GLU A 330 -12.72 0.88 -10.74
C GLU A 330 -13.65 0.05 -11.64
N VAL A 331 -14.33 0.70 -12.59
CA VAL A 331 -15.21 0.02 -13.56
C VAL A 331 -14.40 -0.79 -14.58
N LEU A 332 -13.33 -0.23 -15.15
CA LEU A 332 -12.48 -0.93 -16.10
C LEU A 332 -11.73 -2.11 -15.47
N GLU A 333 -11.36 -2.02 -14.19
CA GLU A 333 -10.82 -3.12 -13.41
C GLU A 333 -11.87 -4.23 -13.20
N ALA A 334 -13.12 -3.87 -12.86
CA ALA A 334 -14.21 -4.83 -12.76
C ALA A 334 -14.44 -5.56 -14.09
N ASP A 335 -14.58 -4.83 -15.20
CA ASP A 335 -14.72 -5.38 -16.55
C ASP A 335 -13.55 -6.30 -16.93
N LEU A 336 -12.30 -5.92 -16.60
CA LEU A 336 -11.12 -6.75 -16.79
C LEU A 336 -11.14 -8.02 -15.93
N THR A 337 -11.66 -7.98 -14.71
CA THR A 337 -11.82 -9.20 -13.90
C THR A 337 -12.92 -10.13 -14.44
N GLU A 338 -14.02 -9.58 -14.96
CA GLU A 338 -15.05 -10.38 -15.62
C GLU A 338 -14.50 -11.03 -16.90
N ALA A 339 -13.81 -10.27 -17.76
CA ALA A 339 -13.16 -10.79 -18.96
C ALA A 339 -12.12 -11.88 -18.64
N ARG A 340 -11.29 -11.68 -17.61
CA ARG A 340 -10.32 -12.70 -17.12
C ARG A 340 -11.02 -13.95 -16.58
N ASN A 341 -12.21 -13.85 -16.01
CA ASN A 341 -12.98 -15.00 -15.56
C ASN A 341 -13.70 -15.71 -16.72
N GLY A 342 -14.19 -14.96 -17.71
CA GLY A 342 -14.70 -15.50 -18.98
C GLY A 342 -13.64 -16.29 -19.73
N LEU A 343 -12.41 -15.80 -19.79
CA LEU A 343 -11.29 -16.51 -20.42
C LEU A 343 -11.01 -17.88 -19.76
N LYS A 344 -10.97 -17.95 -18.42
CA LYS A 344 -10.84 -19.24 -17.70
C LYS A 344 -11.95 -20.23 -18.04
N VAL A 345 -13.17 -19.75 -18.27
CA VAL A 345 -14.29 -20.60 -18.69
C VAL A 345 -14.09 -21.10 -20.12
N VAL A 346 -13.50 -20.30 -21.01
CA VAL A 346 -13.08 -20.75 -22.35
C VAL A 346 -11.97 -21.80 -22.26
N ASP A 347 -10.92 -21.57 -21.45
CA ASP A 347 -9.83 -22.53 -21.22
C ASP A 347 -10.37 -23.88 -20.69
N GLU A 348 -11.30 -23.83 -19.73
CA GLU A 348 -12.00 -25.00 -19.21
C GLU A 348 -12.83 -25.73 -20.29
N VAL A 349 -13.48 -24.99 -21.19
CA VAL A 349 -14.27 -25.57 -22.28
C VAL A 349 -13.35 -26.20 -23.33
N GLU A 350 -12.22 -25.56 -23.67
CA GLU A 350 -11.23 -26.12 -24.59
C GLU A 350 -10.58 -27.39 -24.03
N ALA A 351 -10.25 -27.40 -22.73
CA ALA A 351 -9.74 -28.60 -22.05
C ALA A 351 -10.76 -29.75 -22.06
N LYS A 352 -12.05 -29.46 -21.83
CA LYS A 352 -13.14 -30.46 -21.95
C LYS A 352 -13.32 -30.93 -23.39
N LEU A 353 -13.19 -30.04 -24.38
CA LEU A 353 -13.30 -30.37 -25.81
C LEU A 353 -12.17 -31.30 -26.24
N LYS A 354 -10.91 -31.01 -25.86
CA LYS A 354 -9.75 -31.90 -26.07
C LYS A 354 -9.94 -33.29 -25.43
N GLN A 355 -10.54 -33.36 -24.24
CA GLN A 355 -10.93 -34.65 -23.63
C GLN A 355 -12.00 -35.39 -24.43
N PHE A 356 -13.03 -34.69 -24.96
CA PHE A 356 -14.03 -35.31 -25.84
C PHE A 356 -13.42 -35.80 -27.15
N GLU A 357 -12.47 -35.08 -27.75
CA GLU A 357 -11.74 -35.51 -28.95
C GLU A 357 -10.88 -36.76 -28.68
N GLN A 358 -10.15 -36.80 -27.56
CA GLN A 358 -9.38 -37.99 -27.15
C GLN A 358 -10.29 -39.21 -26.91
N VAL A 359 -11.42 -39.02 -26.24
CA VAL A 359 -12.44 -40.08 -26.02
C VAL A 359 -13.10 -40.50 -27.33
N LYS A 360 -13.28 -39.59 -28.30
CA LYS A 360 -13.77 -39.91 -29.64
C LYS A 360 -12.75 -40.76 -30.39
N ALA A 361 -11.49 -40.31 -30.51
CA ALA A 361 -10.42 -41.06 -31.18
C ALA A 361 -10.27 -42.48 -30.62
N SER A 362 -10.23 -42.62 -29.29
CA SER A 362 -10.15 -43.93 -28.61
C SER A 362 -11.37 -44.84 -28.90
N LYS A 363 -12.56 -44.27 -29.12
CA LYS A 363 -13.75 -45.02 -29.55
C LYS A 363 -13.68 -45.39 -31.03
N ASP A 364 -13.23 -44.49 -31.89
CA ASP A 364 -13.09 -44.72 -33.33
C ASP A 364 -12.04 -45.83 -33.60
N ASP A 365 -10.90 -45.81 -32.88
CA ASP A 365 -9.92 -46.91 -32.82
C ASP A 365 -10.56 -48.23 -32.39
N ARG A 366 -11.41 -48.19 -31.34
CA ARG A 366 -12.08 -49.40 -30.84
C ARG A 366 -13.14 -49.91 -31.82
N ILE A 367 -13.81 -49.03 -32.55
CA ILE A 367 -14.75 -49.39 -33.63
C ILE A 367 -13.97 -50.04 -34.78
N ALA A 368 -12.81 -49.50 -35.16
CA ALA A 368 -11.94 -50.09 -36.18
C ALA A 368 -11.44 -51.49 -35.77
N GLN A 369 -10.97 -51.66 -34.53
CA GLN A 369 -10.60 -52.97 -33.96
C GLN A 369 -11.77 -53.97 -34.01
N LEU A 370 -12.95 -53.57 -33.53
CA LEU A 370 -14.13 -54.44 -33.51
C LEU A 370 -14.56 -54.82 -34.94
N SER A 371 -14.56 -53.86 -35.86
CA SER A 371 -14.87 -54.08 -37.28
C SER A 371 -13.91 -55.09 -37.91
N LYS A 372 -12.61 -55.00 -37.63
CA LYS A 372 -11.60 -55.98 -38.06
C LYS A 372 -11.88 -57.37 -37.49
N THR A 373 -12.19 -57.49 -36.19
CA THR A 373 -12.54 -58.81 -35.61
C THR A 373 -13.84 -59.39 -36.17
N VAL A 374 -14.81 -58.56 -36.54
CA VAL A 374 -16.04 -58.99 -37.22
C VAL A 374 -15.75 -59.48 -38.65
N GLN A 375 -14.85 -58.82 -39.38
CA GLN A 375 -14.37 -59.31 -40.68
C GLN A 375 -13.64 -60.65 -40.54
N GLU A 376 -12.68 -60.75 -39.63
CA GLU A 376 -11.90 -61.99 -39.39
C GLU A 376 -12.79 -63.18 -39.02
N LEU A 377 -13.81 -62.95 -38.17
CA LEU A 377 -14.83 -63.95 -37.83
C LEU A 377 -15.76 -64.27 -39.02
N GLY A 378 -16.09 -63.28 -39.85
CA GLY A 378 -16.85 -63.46 -41.08
C GLY A 378 -16.11 -64.35 -42.10
N GLU A 379 -14.83 -64.07 -42.33
CA GLU A 379 -13.95 -64.90 -43.16
C GLU A 379 -13.77 -66.32 -42.59
N ALA A 380 -13.59 -66.45 -41.27
CA ALA A 380 -13.49 -67.75 -40.62
C ALA A 380 -14.79 -68.56 -40.77
N ASN A 381 -15.95 -67.93 -40.61
CA ASN A 381 -17.26 -68.55 -40.81
C ASN A 381 -17.46 -68.96 -42.29
N ALA A 382 -17.10 -68.11 -43.25
CA ALA A 382 -17.12 -68.46 -44.67
C ALA A 382 -16.24 -69.68 -44.98
N ARG A 383 -15.00 -69.72 -44.48
CA ARG A 383 -14.10 -70.88 -44.63
C ARG A 383 -14.68 -72.15 -43.99
N LEU A 384 -15.36 -72.04 -42.85
CA LEU A 384 -16.07 -73.16 -42.21
C LEU A 384 -17.27 -73.63 -43.05
N GLN A 385 -18.03 -72.72 -43.65
CA GLN A 385 -19.14 -73.05 -44.56
C GLN A 385 -18.64 -73.77 -45.83
N THR A 386 -17.55 -73.30 -46.44
CA THR A 386 -16.89 -73.99 -47.56
C THR A 386 -16.50 -75.41 -47.17
N ARG A 387 -15.82 -75.57 -46.02
CA ARG A 387 -15.37 -76.89 -45.53
C ARG A 387 -16.55 -77.82 -45.16
N LEU A 388 -17.66 -77.30 -44.67
CA LEU A 388 -18.89 -78.06 -44.45
C LEU A 388 -19.50 -78.52 -45.79
N GLY A 389 -19.49 -77.66 -46.81
CA GLY A 389 -19.91 -78.01 -48.17
C GLY A 389 -19.04 -79.09 -48.81
N GLU A 390 -17.71 -78.99 -48.67
CA GLU A 390 -16.76 -80.03 -49.11
C GLU A 390 -16.99 -81.37 -48.40
N MET A 391 -17.25 -81.35 -47.09
CA MET A 391 -17.56 -82.54 -46.31
C MET A 391 -18.93 -83.14 -46.70
N ALA A 392 -19.93 -82.32 -47.01
CA ALA A 392 -21.22 -82.79 -47.53
C ALA A 392 -21.07 -83.46 -48.90
N GLN A 393 -20.37 -82.83 -49.85
CA GLN A 393 -20.04 -83.45 -51.14
C GLN A 393 -19.20 -84.73 -50.99
N ARG A 394 -18.32 -84.79 -49.99
CA ARG A 394 -17.53 -86.00 -49.70
C ARG A 394 -18.42 -87.12 -49.17
N ASN A 395 -19.40 -86.82 -48.33
CA ASN A 395 -20.36 -87.80 -47.85
C ASN A 395 -21.26 -88.30 -48.99
N GLU A 396 -21.79 -87.41 -49.83
CA GLU A 396 -22.57 -87.77 -51.03
C GLU A 396 -21.78 -88.70 -51.97
N ARG A 397 -20.48 -88.43 -52.18
CA ARG A 397 -19.57 -89.31 -52.94
C ARG A 397 -19.23 -90.62 -52.24
N LEU A 398 -19.40 -90.72 -50.92
CA LEU A 398 -19.24 -91.97 -50.17
C LEU A 398 -20.54 -92.78 -50.17
N GLU A 399 -21.70 -92.12 -50.11
CA GLU A 399 -23.03 -92.73 -50.24
C GLU A 399 -23.24 -93.31 -51.64
N SER A 400 -22.89 -92.58 -52.71
CA SER A 400 -22.95 -93.11 -54.08
C SER A 400 -21.99 -94.29 -54.28
N ARG A 401 -20.76 -94.22 -53.76
CA ARG A 401 -19.82 -95.36 -53.75
C ARG A 401 -20.33 -96.55 -52.93
N ALA A 402 -21.04 -96.31 -51.83
CA ALA A 402 -21.66 -97.38 -51.04
C ALA A 402 -22.83 -98.03 -51.80
N GLN A 403 -23.62 -97.26 -52.54
CA GLN A 403 -24.64 -97.79 -53.45
C GLN A 403 -24.02 -98.58 -54.62
N GLU A 404 -22.98 -98.06 -55.28
CA GLU A 404 -22.24 -98.82 -56.31
C GLU A 404 -21.60 -100.10 -55.74
N ALA A 405 -21.12 -100.07 -54.49
CA ALA A 405 -20.58 -101.26 -53.83
C ALA A 405 -21.70 -102.27 -53.54
N ALA A 406 -22.89 -101.82 -53.14
CA ALA A 406 -24.06 -102.67 -52.94
C ALA A 406 -24.58 -103.28 -54.25
N THR A 407 -24.61 -102.53 -55.37
CA THR A 407 -24.98 -103.11 -56.68
C THR A 407 -23.95 -104.13 -57.14
N ARG A 408 -22.65 -103.80 -57.11
CA ARG A 408 -21.57 -104.76 -57.42
C ARG A 408 -21.58 -105.99 -56.52
N GLN A 409 -21.93 -105.83 -55.24
CA GLN A 409 -22.11 -106.97 -54.33
C GLN A 409 -23.28 -107.86 -54.77
N SER A 410 -24.43 -107.28 -55.13
CA SER A 410 -25.57 -108.04 -55.65
C SER A 410 -25.27 -108.71 -57.00
N GLU A 411 -24.51 -108.06 -57.88
CA GLU A 411 -24.00 -108.64 -59.13
C GLU A 411 -23.09 -109.84 -58.84
N LEU A 412 -22.12 -109.70 -57.93
CA LEU A 412 -21.24 -110.78 -57.48
C LEU A 412 -22.02 -111.94 -56.84
N ASP A 413 -23.09 -111.65 -56.09
CA ASP A 413 -23.92 -112.69 -55.46
C ASP A 413 -24.83 -113.40 -56.49
N THR A 414 -25.30 -112.72 -57.53
CA THR A 414 -25.93 -113.41 -58.69
C THR A 414 -24.93 -114.26 -59.48
N LEU A 415 -23.71 -113.76 -59.73
CA LEU A 415 -22.66 -114.54 -60.41
C LEU A 415 -22.20 -115.75 -59.59
N LYS A 416 -22.23 -115.69 -58.26
CA LYS A 416 -22.05 -116.87 -57.39
C LYS A 416 -23.19 -117.87 -57.57
N ALA A 417 -24.45 -117.43 -57.55
CA ALA A 417 -25.60 -118.32 -57.76
C ALA A 417 -25.57 -119.00 -59.15
N ASP A 418 -25.19 -118.26 -60.21
CA ASP A 418 -24.99 -118.82 -61.55
C ASP A 418 -23.82 -119.80 -61.59
N LEU A 419 -22.72 -119.52 -60.88
CA LEU A 419 -21.55 -120.42 -60.79
C LEU A 419 -21.83 -121.65 -59.92
N GLU A 420 -22.65 -121.55 -58.89
CA GLU A 420 -23.17 -122.68 -58.09
C GLU A 420 -24.12 -123.55 -58.94
N SER A 421 -25.01 -122.92 -59.71
CA SER A 421 -25.88 -123.58 -60.69
C SER A 421 -25.08 -124.32 -61.77
N ALA A 422 -24.06 -123.67 -62.34
CA ALA A 422 -23.14 -124.28 -63.29
C ALA A 422 -22.34 -125.44 -62.67
N ASN A 423 -21.87 -125.31 -61.42
CA ASN A 423 -21.21 -126.39 -60.71
C ASN A 423 -22.16 -127.57 -60.41
N ALA A 424 -23.42 -127.30 -60.07
CA ALA A 424 -24.45 -128.34 -59.91
C ALA A 424 -24.75 -129.05 -61.23
N LEU A 425 -24.77 -128.34 -62.36
CA LEU A 425 -24.92 -128.89 -63.70
C LEU A 425 -23.70 -129.75 -64.08
N VAL A 426 -22.48 -129.29 -63.80
CA VAL A 426 -21.23 -130.07 -63.97
C VAL A 426 -21.22 -131.31 -63.06
N ALA A 427 -21.76 -131.22 -61.84
CA ALA A 427 -21.92 -132.37 -60.95
C ALA A 427 -22.94 -133.38 -61.50
N ALA A 428 -24.08 -132.91 -62.01
CA ALA A 428 -25.07 -133.76 -62.68
C ALA A 428 -24.48 -134.48 -63.92
N LEU A 429 -23.70 -133.78 -64.74
CA LEU A 429 -22.99 -134.36 -65.89
C LEU A 429 -21.88 -135.34 -65.46
N ARG A 430 -21.18 -135.09 -64.35
CA ARG A 430 -20.23 -136.06 -63.76
C ARG A 430 -20.94 -137.33 -63.29
N ASN A 431 -22.09 -137.20 -62.62
CA ASN A 431 -22.89 -138.34 -62.18
C ASN A 431 -23.45 -139.12 -63.38
N GLN A 432 -23.96 -138.43 -64.41
CA GLN A 432 -24.42 -139.07 -65.65
C GLN A 432 -23.28 -139.78 -66.40
N ARG A 433 -22.07 -139.22 -66.38
CA ARG A 433 -20.86 -139.90 -66.90
C ARG A 433 -20.49 -141.12 -66.08
N GLN A 434 -20.61 -141.08 -64.75
CA GLN A 434 -20.37 -142.24 -63.88
C GLN A 434 -21.41 -143.35 -64.12
N GLU A 435 -22.67 -143.00 -64.35
CA GLU A 435 -23.74 -143.94 -64.70
C GLU A 435 -23.51 -144.57 -66.09
N LEU A 436 -23.00 -143.82 -67.07
CA LEU A 436 -22.59 -144.40 -68.36
C LEU A 436 -21.34 -145.29 -68.23
N LEU A 437 -20.42 -144.99 -67.30
CA LEU A 437 -19.26 -145.83 -67.03
C LEU A 437 -19.65 -147.14 -66.33
N SER A 438 -20.52 -147.11 -65.33
CA SER A 438 -21.02 -148.32 -64.64
C SER A 438 -21.80 -149.23 -65.60
N GLN A 439 -22.55 -148.67 -66.55
CA GLN A 439 -23.22 -149.42 -67.61
C GLN A 439 -22.22 -150.09 -68.58
N MET A 440 -21.07 -149.46 -68.86
CA MET A 440 -20.01 -150.13 -69.64
C MET A 440 -19.32 -151.25 -68.86
N GLU A 441 -19.01 -151.06 -67.57
CA GLU A 441 -18.43 -152.12 -66.73
C GLU A 441 -19.39 -153.31 -66.58
N ALA A 442 -20.69 -153.06 -66.39
CA ALA A 442 -21.72 -154.09 -66.33
C ALA A 442 -21.84 -154.91 -67.65
N LEU A 443 -21.63 -154.27 -68.80
CA LEU A 443 -21.60 -154.94 -70.11
C LEU A 443 -20.29 -155.72 -70.36
N GLN A 444 -19.17 -155.29 -69.77
CA GLN A 444 -17.90 -156.01 -69.85
C GLN A 444 -17.85 -157.23 -68.91
N ALA A 445 -18.43 -157.13 -67.71
CA ALA A 445 -18.49 -158.21 -66.73
C ALA A 445 -19.35 -159.43 -67.18
N ALA A 446 -20.10 -159.31 -68.27
CA ALA A 446 -21.02 -160.34 -68.76
C ALA A 446 -20.40 -161.35 -69.76
N LYS A 447 -19.08 -161.29 -70.05
CA LYS A 447 -18.41 -162.22 -70.99
C LYS A 447 -17.07 -162.76 -70.51
N LEU A 448 -16.98 -164.09 -70.53
CA LEU A 448 -15.79 -164.95 -70.47
C LEU A 448 -15.04 -165.05 -69.13
N LEU A 449 -15.17 -166.23 -68.52
CA LEU A 449 -14.07 -166.88 -67.79
C LEU A 449 -13.00 -167.40 -68.76
N GLU A 450 -11.89 -167.84 -68.16
CA GLU A 450 -10.89 -168.82 -68.63
C GLU A 450 -9.48 -168.31 -69.03
N GLU A 451 -8.50 -169.05 -68.48
CA GLU A 451 -7.08 -169.20 -68.85
C GLU A 451 -6.01 -168.17 -68.38
N LYS A 452 -4.75 -168.65 -68.43
CA LYS A 452 -3.47 -168.16 -67.84
C LYS A 452 -2.44 -167.94 -68.99
N PRO A 453 -1.09 -167.83 -68.81
CA PRO A 453 -0.23 -167.53 -67.63
C PRO A 453 0.87 -166.43 -67.83
N VAL A 454 1.40 -165.86 -66.71
CA VAL A 454 2.81 -165.90 -66.20
C VAL A 454 3.98 -166.09 -67.22
N PRO A 455 5.22 -165.46 -67.14
CA PRO A 455 5.78 -164.42 -66.23
C PRO A 455 6.75 -163.31 -66.82
N THR A 456 7.18 -162.37 -65.94
CA THR A 456 8.53 -161.71 -65.81
C THR A 456 9.21 -160.76 -66.84
N VAL A 457 9.74 -159.65 -66.28
CA VAL A 457 11.08 -159.02 -66.46
C VAL A 457 11.31 -157.87 -67.49
N ASP A 458 11.63 -156.70 -66.91
CA ASP A 458 12.56 -155.60 -67.28
C ASP A 458 12.33 -154.52 -68.38
N VAL A 459 12.28 -153.26 -67.89
CA VAL A 459 12.70 -151.94 -68.46
C VAL A 459 11.93 -151.34 -69.69
N PRO A 460 12.19 -150.08 -70.19
CA PRO A 460 11.14 -149.12 -70.59
C PRO A 460 11.30 -148.67 -72.08
N PRO A 461 11.17 -147.40 -72.56
CA PRO A 461 10.56 -146.12 -72.07
C PRO A 461 9.74 -145.33 -73.16
N VAL A 462 9.51 -144.01 -72.95
CA VAL A 462 9.58 -142.91 -73.98
C VAL A 462 8.42 -142.83 -75.03
N VAL A 463 7.99 -141.69 -75.61
CA VAL A 463 7.95 -140.22 -75.29
C VAL A 463 6.93 -139.56 -76.28
N GLU A 464 6.31 -138.36 -76.12
CA GLU A 464 6.67 -137.00 -76.64
C GLU A 464 5.37 -136.11 -76.52
N LYS A 465 5.36 -134.85 -76.02
CA LYS A 465 5.46 -133.48 -76.66
C LYS A 465 4.57 -133.17 -77.89
N PRO A 466 4.34 -131.89 -78.32
CA PRO A 466 4.75 -130.55 -77.79
C PRO A 466 3.55 -129.71 -77.21
N GLU A 467 3.64 -128.54 -76.52
CA GLU A 467 4.35 -127.22 -76.71
C GLU A 467 3.76 -126.31 -77.82
N PRO A 468 3.88 -124.93 -77.81
CA PRO A 468 4.86 -124.08 -77.08
C PRO A 468 4.41 -122.69 -76.49
N THR A 469 5.26 -122.12 -75.58
CA THR A 469 5.58 -120.67 -75.34
C THR A 469 4.50 -119.62 -74.97
N VAL A 470 4.72 -118.54 -74.18
CA VAL A 470 5.83 -117.87 -73.41
C VAL A 470 5.16 -117.11 -72.20
N ILE A 471 5.71 -116.30 -71.27
CA ILE A 471 7.00 -115.61 -70.95
C ILE A 471 7.01 -115.39 -69.39
N SER A 472 8.06 -115.26 -68.54
CA SER A 472 9.51 -114.98 -68.59
C SER A 472 9.90 -113.48 -68.56
N PHE A 473 10.80 -112.95 -67.70
CA PHE A 473 11.58 -113.47 -66.55
C PHE A 473 12.20 -112.28 -65.75
N ASP A 474 12.19 -112.35 -64.40
CA ASP A 474 13.23 -111.98 -63.38
C ASP A 474 13.98 -110.59 -63.33
N THR A 475 14.67 -110.40 -62.20
CA THR A 475 15.64 -109.35 -61.73
C THR A 475 17.05 -109.48 -62.39
N PRO A 476 18.12 -108.63 -62.15
CA PRO A 476 18.53 -107.91 -60.92
C PRO A 476 19.22 -106.50 -61.09
N GLN A 477 20.11 -106.17 -60.15
CA GLN A 477 20.97 -104.98 -59.82
C GLN A 477 21.84 -104.36 -60.98
N SER A 478 22.58 -103.23 -60.85
CA SER A 478 23.32 -102.66 -59.69
C SER A 478 23.66 -101.14 -59.73
N ASP A 479 24.23 -100.66 -58.61
CA ASP A 479 25.24 -99.58 -58.41
C ASP A 479 24.85 -98.07 -58.27
N GLU A 480 25.72 -97.36 -57.51
CA GLU A 480 25.74 -95.95 -57.05
C GLU A 480 26.55 -95.03 -58.05
N PRO A 481 26.89 -93.72 -57.85
CA PRO A 481 26.76 -92.86 -56.65
C PRO A 481 26.45 -91.33 -56.83
N GLU A 482 26.23 -90.65 -55.68
CA GLU A 482 26.61 -89.27 -55.23
C GLU A 482 26.62 -87.97 -56.13
N VAL A 483 26.25 -86.83 -55.49
CA VAL A 483 26.49 -85.39 -55.83
C VAL A 483 25.52 -84.63 -56.78
N GLU A 484 25.40 -83.30 -56.55
CA GLU A 484 24.62 -82.22 -57.23
C GLU A 484 25.30 -81.68 -58.54
N PRO A 485 24.89 -80.57 -59.25
CA PRO A 485 23.77 -79.60 -59.08
C PRO A 485 23.05 -79.14 -60.41
N VAL A 486 22.47 -77.91 -60.41
CA VAL A 486 21.86 -77.04 -61.49
C VAL A 486 22.61 -76.95 -62.85
N PRO A 487 22.05 -76.37 -63.97
CA PRO A 487 20.96 -75.37 -64.16
C PRO A 487 19.90 -75.79 -65.23
N ALA A 488 19.05 -74.98 -65.90
CA ALA A 488 18.83 -73.52 -66.09
C ALA A 488 17.29 -73.21 -66.20
N VAL A 489 16.67 -72.22 -66.88
CA VAL A 489 16.93 -71.29 -68.02
C VAL A 489 16.17 -69.95 -67.80
N GLU A 490 16.44 -68.89 -68.59
CA GLU A 490 15.95 -67.50 -68.49
C GLU A 490 15.19 -67.06 -69.80
N PRO A 491 15.00 -65.76 -70.22
CA PRO A 491 15.24 -64.44 -69.57
C PRO A 491 14.19 -63.32 -69.82
N VAL A 492 14.57 -62.09 -69.40
CA VAL A 492 14.17 -60.74 -69.87
C VAL A 492 13.18 -59.93 -69.01
N SER A 493 13.56 -58.67 -68.80
CA SER A 493 12.91 -57.59 -68.03
C SER A 493 11.73 -56.93 -68.75
N GLU A 494 10.89 -56.19 -68.01
CA GLU A 494 10.81 -54.71 -68.14
C GLU A 494 9.95 -54.05 -67.04
N GLN A 495 10.16 -52.74 -66.81
CA GLN A 495 9.26 -51.86 -66.06
C GLN A 495 8.61 -50.84 -67.03
N PRO A 496 8.24 -49.59 -66.67
CA PRO A 496 6.83 -49.23 -66.53
C PRO A 496 6.38 -48.10 -67.49
N ALA A 497 5.06 -47.90 -67.65
CA ALA A 497 4.52 -46.69 -68.25
C ALA A 497 3.08 -46.37 -67.81
N GLU A 498 2.82 -45.07 -67.61
CA GLU A 498 1.65 -44.27 -68.05
C GLU A 498 0.24 -44.90 -68.03
N SER A 499 -0.79 -44.21 -67.53
CA SER A 499 -1.15 -42.86 -67.98
C SER A 499 -2.02 -42.05 -67.02
N VAL A 500 -1.91 -40.71 -67.13
CA VAL A 500 -2.94 -39.74 -66.72
C VAL A 500 -3.80 -39.46 -67.96
N PRO A 501 -5.09 -39.10 -67.82
CA PRO A 501 -5.44 -37.74 -68.27
C PRO A 501 -6.52 -37.04 -67.43
N GLU A 502 -6.39 -35.71 -67.37
CA GLU A 502 -7.44 -34.67 -67.53
C GLU A 502 -8.76 -34.68 -66.70
N SER A 503 -9.51 -33.56 -66.58
CA SER A 503 -9.24 -32.12 -66.45
C SER A 503 -10.61 -31.40 -66.26
N LEU A 504 -10.68 -30.07 -66.46
CA LEU A 504 -11.88 -29.20 -66.43
C LEU A 504 -12.37 -28.83 -65.00
N LEU A 505 -12.29 -27.55 -64.56
CA LEU A 505 -13.03 -26.33 -64.98
C LEU A 505 -14.50 -26.35 -64.50
N GLU A 506 -15.13 -25.27 -64.00
CA GLU A 506 -14.74 -23.88 -63.66
C GLU A 506 -15.86 -23.30 -62.76
N THR A 507 -15.65 -22.36 -61.82
CA THR A 507 -15.85 -20.91 -62.04
C THR A 507 -15.61 -20.11 -60.75
N ALA A 508 -15.01 -18.93 -60.88
CA ALA A 508 -15.20 -17.80 -59.97
C ALA A 508 -16.20 -16.79 -60.64
N PRO A 509 -16.58 -15.67 -59.99
CA PRO A 509 -15.69 -14.50 -60.07
C PRO A 509 -15.70 -13.54 -58.85
N GLN A 510 -14.61 -12.75 -58.76
CA GLN A 510 -14.53 -11.31 -58.42
C GLN A 510 -15.37 -10.76 -57.24
N SER A 511 -14.80 -10.33 -56.10
CA SER A 511 -13.77 -9.30 -55.82
C SER A 511 -14.29 -7.86 -55.75
N ASP A 512 -14.06 -7.18 -54.62
CA ASP A 512 -14.06 -5.72 -54.52
C ASP A 512 -13.20 -5.26 -53.33
N THR A 513 -12.51 -4.11 -53.43
CA THR A 513 -11.60 -3.60 -52.39
C THR A 513 -11.43 -2.07 -52.43
N PRO A 514 -11.70 -1.37 -51.32
CA PRO A 514 -10.98 -0.15 -50.92
C PRO A 514 -10.38 -0.32 -49.49
N VAL A 515 -9.08 -0.23 -49.21
CA VAL A 515 -8.05 0.83 -49.44
C VAL A 515 -8.03 1.93 -48.35
N GLN A 516 -6.90 1.99 -47.63
CA GLN A 516 -6.37 3.06 -46.75
C GLN A 516 -7.09 3.36 -45.40
N PRO A 517 -6.41 4.02 -44.42
CA PRO A 517 -5.00 4.45 -44.37
C PRO A 517 -4.19 3.91 -43.15
N GLU A 518 -2.90 4.26 -43.07
CA GLU A 518 -2.05 4.13 -41.88
C GLU A 518 -2.42 5.18 -40.81
N GLN A 519 -2.24 4.87 -39.51
CA GLN A 519 -1.87 5.82 -38.44
C GLN A 519 -1.40 5.07 -37.15
N PRO A 520 -0.83 5.73 -36.12
CA PRO A 520 0.55 5.44 -35.70
C PRO A 520 0.68 4.66 -34.37
N GLU A 521 1.92 4.34 -34.01
CA GLU A 521 2.31 3.82 -32.70
C GLU A 521 1.90 4.75 -31.54
N ALA A 522 1.50 4.14 -30.43
CA ALA A 522 1.27 4.79 -29.13
C ALA A 522 2.12 4.09 -28.04
N PRO A 523 2.46 4.77 -26.93
CA PRO A 523 3.58 4.34 -26.08
C PRO A 523 3.33 3.04 -25.31
N ARG A 524 4.39 2.25 -25.11
CA ARG A 524 4.40 1.18 -24.10
C ARG A 524 4.27 1.81 -22.71
N GLN A 525 3.30 1.33 -21.94
CA GLN A 525 3.20 1.66 -20.51
C GLN A 525 4.36 1.01 -19.76
N GLU A 526 5.00 1.76 -18.86
CA GLU A 526 5.93 1.20 -17.89
C GLU A 526 5.14 0.52 -16.76
N SER A 527 5.57 -0.66 -16.34
CA SER A 527 4.95 -1.40 -15.25
C SER A 527 5.28 -0.79 -13.89
N GLU A 528 4.27 -0.57 -13.05
CA GLU A 528 4.48 -0.18 -11.65
C GLU A 528 5.21 -1.30 -10.88
N PRO A 529 6.11 -0.95 -9.94
CA PRO A 529 6.75 -1.92 -9.05
C PRO A 529 5.84 -2.30 -7.88
N GLU A 530 5.91 -3.56 -7.44
CA GLU A 530 5.23 -4.01 -6.22
C GLU A 530 5.78 -3.33 -4.95
N PRO A 531 4.97 -3.14 -3.90
CA PRO A 531 5.42 -2.59 -2.63
C PRO A 531 6.18 -3.65 -1.79
N GLU A 532 7.44 -3.35 -1.43
CA GLU A 532 8.24 -4.16 -0.50
C GLU A 532 7.72 -4.06 0.96
N GLU A 533 7.95 -5.12 1.75
CA GLU A 533 7.48 -5.22 3.15
C GLU A 533 8.25 -4.30 4.13
N GLU A 534 7.54 -3.67 5.06
CA GLU A 534 8.11 -3.16 6.32
C GLU A 534 7.88 -4.15 7.49
N PRO A 535 8.81 -4.27 8.46
CA PRO A 535 8.89 -5.40 9.37
C PRO A 535 7.88 -5.37 10.53
N ALA A 536 7.33 -6.54 10.86
CA ALA A 536 6.28 -6.68 11.86
C ALA A 536 6.76 -6.92 13.31
N GLN A 537 6.08 -6.25 14.25
CA GLN A 537 5.84 -6.67 15.65
C GLN A 537 4.37 -6.31 15.97
N PRO A 538 3.68 -6.89 17.00
CA PRO A 538 4.19 -7.69 18.12
C PRO A 538 3.43 -9.02 18.33
N VAL A 539 3.69 -9.71 19.46
CA VAL A 539 2.90 -10.89 19.91
C VAL A 539 2.65 -10.85 21.43
N GLU A 540 1.39 -10.75 21.84
CA GLU A 540 0.86 -11.28 23.11
C GLU A 540 -0.50 -11.95 22.87
N LYS A 541 -0.93 -12.83 23.79
CA LYS A 541 -2.02 -13.82 23.54
C LYS A 541 -3.30 -13.57 24.37
N PRO A 542 -4.50 -13.84 23.82
CA PRO A 542 -5.79 -13.46 24.44
C PRO A 542 -6.50 -14.61 25.20
N LYS A 543 -7.49 -14.25 26.06
CA LYS A 543 -8.79 -14.94 26.35
C LYS A 543 -9.42 -14.42 27.68
N PRO A 544 -10.72 -14.65 27.98
CA PRO A 544 -11.87 -14.77 27.08
C PRO A 544 -13.19 -14.06 27.53
N ALA A 545 -14.06 -13.85 26.55
CA ALA A 545 -15.46 -13.39 26.56
C ALA A 545 -16.41 -13.77 27.74
N ARG A 546 -17.41 -12.89 27.95
CA ARG A 546 -18.84 -13.30 28.03
C ARG A 546 -19.82 -12.21 27.59
N LYS A 547 -21.13 -12.51 27.55
CA LYS A 547 -22.15 -11.81 26.71
C LYS A 547 -23.26 -11.11 27.52
N SER A 548 -23.79 -10.00 26.98
CA SER A 548 -25.22 -9.80 26.59
C SER A 548 -26.02 -8.57 27.11
N ARG A 549 -26.68 -7.90 26.13
CA ARG A 549 -28.05 -7.30 26.13
C ARG A 549 -28.62 -6.63 27.41
N ARG A 550 -28.69 -5.28 27.43
CA ARG A 550 -29.93 -4.47 27.18
C ARG A 550 -29.74 -2.95 27.40
N LYS A 551 -30.64 -2.12 26.84
CA LYS A 551 -30.81 -0.67 27.18
C LYS A 551 -31.87 -0.51 28.30
N PRO A 552 -32.31 0.71 28.72
CA PRO A 552 -31.91 1.31 29.99
C PRO A 552 -33.10 1.54 30.95
N LYS A 553 -32.82 2.07 32.16
CA LYS A 553 -33.84 2.71 33.01
C LYS A 553 -33.22 3.89 33.77
N ALA A 554 -34.02 4.93 34.03
CA ALA A 554 -33.60 6.14 34.74
C ALA A 554 -33.40 5.88 36.25
N PRO A 555 -32.57 6.68 36.95
CA PRO A 555 -32.36 6.57 38.39
C PRO A 555 -33.55 7.15 39.19
N GLU A 556 -33.79 6.54 40.34
CA GLU A 556 -34.73 7.00 41.37
C GLU A 556 -33.93 7.41 42.62
N LYS A 557 -34.39 8.42 43.36
CA LYS A 557 -33.66 8.96 44.53
C LYS A 557 -33.90 8.12 45.78
N VAL A 558 -32.85 7.90 46.58
CA VAL A 558 -32.92 7.79 48.04
C VAL A 558 -31.66 8.44 48.64
N GLU A 559 -31.82 9.22 49.70
CA GLU A 559 -30.72 9.81 50.49
C GLU A 559 -30.37 8.89 51.68
N VAL A 560 -29.08 8.79 52.05
CA VAL A 560 -28.64 8.45 53.41
C VAL A 560 -27.32 9.17 53.69
N ASP A 561 -27.28 10.01 54.73
CA ASP A 561 -26.06 10.65 55.24
C ASP A 561 -25.16 9.65 56.01
N SER A 562 -23.85 9.93 56.10
CA SER A 562 -23.20 10.24 57.40
C SER A 562 -21.68 10.46 57.32
N VAL A 563 -21.25 11.57 57.93
CA VAL A 563 -19.99 11.76 58.72
C VAL A 563 -18.64 11.59 58.00
N ASP A 564 -18.09 12.74 57.61
CA ASP A 564 -16.79 13.30 58.05
C ASP A 564 -15.55 12.39 58.25
N ASP A 565 -14.52 12.65 57.45
CA ASP A 565 -13.10 12.51 57.84
C ASP A 565 -12.26 13.58 57.11
N ASP A 566 -11.50 14.40 57.85
CA ASP A 566 -10.83 15.62 57.36
C ASP A 566 -9.39 15.36 56.87
N PHE A 567 -9.14 15.24 55.56
CA PHE A 567 -7.82 15.56 54.97
C PHE A 567 -7.83 15.78 53.43
N PRO A 568 -7.72 17.02 52.91
CA PRO A 568 -7.67 17.29 51.47
C PRO A 568 -6.23 17.44 50.95
N GLY A 569 -5.49 16.32 50.81
CA GLY A 569 -4.16 16.33 50.19
C GLY A 569 -3.54 14.94 49.99
N LEU A 570 -3.23 14.60 48.73
CA LEU A 570 -2.84 13.27 48.23
C LEU A 570 -3.97 12.23 48.43
N ASP A 571 -4.59 11.61 47.42
CA ASP A 571 -4.13 11.29 46.07
C ASP A 571 -5.20 11.50 44.99
N SER A 572 -4.78 11.98 43.80
CA SER A 572 -5.22 11.53 42.46
C SER A 572 -4.73 12.52 41.38
N PHE A 573 -3.42 12.74 41.28
CA PHE A 573 -2.81 13.31 40.08
C PHE A 573 -2.53 12.20 39.05
N GLY A 574 -3.59 11.55 38.58
CA GLY A 574 -3.51 10.59 37.47
C GLY A 574 -3.25 11.29 36.14
N ASP A 575 -2.51 10.62 35.24
CA ASP A 575 -2.02 11.15 33.96
C ASP A 575 -3.13 11.52 32.96
N ASN A 576 -3.74 12.69 33.14
CA ASN A 576 -4.90 13.09 32.35
C ASN A 576 -4.89 14.56 31.88
N TRP A 577 -3.75 15.25 31.99
CA TRP A 577 -3.57 16.66 31.59
C TRP A 577 -3.43 16.88 30.07
N LEU A 578 -3.36 15.80 29.28
CA LEU A 578 -3.08 15.84 27.84
C LEU A 578 -4.22 15.32 26.94
N ILE A 579 -5.48 15.41 27.40
CA ILE A 579 -6.66 15.17 26.55
C ILE A 579 -7.27 16.52 26.14
N PRO A 580 -7.29 16.87 24.84
CA PRO A 580 -8.07 18.00 24.34
C PRO A 580 -9.57 17.79 24.61
N THR A 581 -10.10 18.46 25.64
CA THR A 581 -11.53 18.43 25.96
C THR A 581 -12.31 19.01 24.79
N ARG A 582 -13.27 18.24 24.25
CA ARG A 582 -14.17 18.74 23.21
C ARG A 582 -14.86 20.03 23.69
N PRO A 583 -15.00 21.06 22.83
CA PRO A 583 -15.70 22.28 23.23
C PRO A 583 -17.15 21.97 23.64
N ASP A 584 -17.60 22.57 24.75
CA ASP A 584 -18.94 22.38 25.30
C ASP A 584 -20.01 22.68 24.22
N THR A 585 -21.01 21.80 24.09
CA THR A 585 -22.13 22.05 23.17
C THR A 585 -22.97 23.25 23.65
N PRO A 586 -23.74 23.92 22.77
CA PRO A 586 -24.53 25.08 23.16
C PRO A 586 -25.48 24.83 24.34
N GLU A 587 -26.03 23.62 24.47
CA GLU A 587 -26.86 23.20 25.61
C GLU A 587 -26.06 23.04 26.92
N MET A 588 -24.81 22.55 26.84
CA MET A 588 -23.92 22.47 28.01
C MET A 588 -23.56 23.87 28.51
N ILE A 589 -23.23 24.78 27.59
CA ILE A 589 -22.95 26.20 27.91
C ILE A 589 -24.20 26.87 28.50
N ALA A 590 -25.39 26.60 27.95
CA ALA A 590 -26.65 27.13 28.46
C ALA A 590 -26.93 26.64 29.90
N LYS A 591 -26.84 25.32 30.16
CA LYS A 591 -27.01 24.75 31.50
C LYS A 591 -26.00 25.29 32.50
N ARG A 592 -24.73 25.40 32.11
CA ARG A 592 -23.66 25.94 32.96
C ARG A 592 -23.93 27.39 33.38
N LYS A 593 -24.45 28.21 32.45
CA LYS A 593 -24.90 29.59 32.73
C LYS A 593 -26.18 29.66 33.57
N GLU A 594 -27.11 28.74 33.38
CA GLU A 594 -28.34 28.65 34.20
C GLU A 594 -28.02 28.23 35.64
N GLU A 595 -27.11 27.28 35.83
CA GLU A 595 -26.60 26.84 37.13
C GLU A 595 -25.77 27.92 37.83
N GLU A 596 -24.90 28.64 37.11
CA GLU A 596 -24.18 29.81 37.62
C GLU A 596 -25.13 30.94 38.04
N LYS A 597 -26.16 31.23 37.23
CA LYS A 597 -27.21 32.21 37.55
C LYS A 597 -27.98 31.81 38.80
N LYS A 598 -28.41 30.54 38.91
CA LYS A 598 -29.12 30.00 40.06
C LYS A 598 -28.28 30.01 41.33
N ARG A 599 -26.97 29.75 41.22
CA ARG A 599 -26.01 29.89 42.32
C ARG A 599 -25.89 31.36 42.77
N ARG A 600 -25.83 32.32 41.84
CA ARG A 600 -25.85 33.76 42.18
C ARG A 600 -27.13 34.17 42.89
N GLU A 601 -28.29 33.71 42.44
CA GLU A 601 -29.58 33.99 43.06
C GLU A 601 -29.66 33.42 44.49
N ALA A 602 -29.08 32.24 44.74
CA ALA A 602 -28.95 31.68 46.08
C ALA A 602 -27.97 32.47 46.98
N GLU A 603 -26.83 32.91 46.43
CA GLU A 603 -25.83 33.73 47.14
C GLU A 603 -26.39 35.12 47.51
N GLU A 604 -27.19 35.72 46.63
CA GLU A 604 -27.90 36.98 46.89
C GLU A 604 -29.03 36.83 47.92
N GLN A 605 -29.78 35.71 47.89
CA GLN A 605 -30.77 35.39 48.93
C GLN A 605 -30.12 35.19 50.30
N ALA A 606 -29.01 34.43 50.38
CA ALA A 606 -28.26 34.27 51.61
C ALA A 606 -27.70 35.60 52.15
N ALA A 607 -27.23 36.50 51.28
CA ALA A 607 -26.80 37.84 51.65
C ALA A 607 -27.97 38.73 52.14
N MET A 608 -29.19 38.53 51.61
CA MET A 608 -30.40 39.21 52.09
C MET A 608 -30.83 38.68 53.46
N GLU A 609 -30.73 37.37 53.72
CA GLU A 609 -31.00 36.81 55.05
C GLU A 609 -29.95 37.23 56.09
N GLN A 610 -28.66 37.30 55.74
CA GLN A 610 -27.63 37.88 56.62
C GLN A 610 -27.89 39.36 56.95
N LYS A 611 -28.35 40.16 55.99
CA LYS A 611 -28.75 41.55 56.24
C LYS A 611 -29.98 41.65 57.14
N LYS A 612 -30.90 40.68 57.05
CA LYS A 612 -32.10 40.59 57.89
C LYS A 612 -31.77 40.13 59.32
N SER A 613 -30.75 39.29 59.51
CA SER A 613 -30.25 38.93 60.86
C SER A 613 -29.38 40.01 61.49
N HIS A 614 -28.74 40.88 60.69
CA HIS A 614 -27.98 42.05 61.15
C HIS A 614 -28.84 43.30 61.41
N GLN A 615 -30.17 43.18 61.48
CA GLN A 615 -31.02 44.27 61.96
C GLN A 615 -30.94 44.35 63.50
N VAL A 616 -29.88 45.00 63.99
CA VAL A 616 -29.55 45.15 65.41
C VAL A 616 -30.70 45.80 66.19
N ASP A 617 -30.97 45.25 67.38
CA ASP A 617 -31.94 45.77 68.34
C ASP A 617 -31.61 47.24 68.71
N PRO A 618 -32.55 48.19 68.58
CA PRO A 618 -32.30 49.61 68.87
C PRO A 618 -31.95 49.89 70.35
N SER A 619 -32.06 48.90 71.25
CA SER A 619 -31.85 49.03 72.69
C SER A 619 -30.39 49.16 73.14
N GLN A 620 -29.39 49.14 72.24
CA GLN A 620 -27.95 49.19 72.62
C GLN A 620 -27.23 50.54 72.39
N MET A 621 -27.89 51.57 71.84
CA MET A 621 -27.26 52.90 71.65
C MET A 621 -27.50 53.87 72.83
N THR A 622 -27.15 53.45 74.04
CA THR A 622 -27.21 54.29 75.26
C THR A 622 -26.07 54.01 76.25
N LEU A 623 -24.81 54.12 75.80
CA LEU A 623 -23.64 54.42 76.65
C LEU A 623 -22.45 54.87 75.78
N TRP A 624 -21.63 55.76 76.36
CA TRP A 624 -20.55 56.56 75.74
C TRP A 624 -21.03 57.78 74.94
#